data_AF-A0A946I7Z5-F1
#
_entry.id   AF-A0A946I7Z5-F1
#
_cell.length_a   1.000
_cell.length_b   1.000
_cell.length_c   1.000
_cell.angle_alpha   90.00
_cell.angle_beta   90.00
_cell.angle_gamma   90.00
#
_symmetry.space_group_name_H-M   'P 1'
#
loop_
_entity.id
_entity.type
_entity.pdbx_description
1 polymer ?
#
loop_
_entity_poly.entity_id
_entity_poly.type
_entity_poly.pdbx_seq_one_letter_code
_entity_poly.pdbx_strand_id
1 'polypeptide(L)'
;MKKILIAGFQHETNTFGATKAQFKDFEEADSWPALLSDNEVLSGTEHINLPISGFVEALRGDANFPLVPVVWASAEPSSFVTDDAFNRISKMILSGIRRNPGISGIYLDLHGAMVTESFQDGEGELLRRIREVVGNE
;
A
#
# COMPACT_ATOMS: atom_id res chain seq x y z
N MET A 1 23.00 -8.09 2.93
CA MET A 1 21.99 -7.15 2.41
C MET A 1 20.62 -7.60 2.86
N LYS A 2 19.79 -6.69 3.38
CA LYS A 2 18.45 -6.95 3.89
C LYS A 2 17.45 -6.26 2.97
N LYS A 3 16.90 -7.00 2.00
CA LYS A 3 15.93 -6.46 1.03
C LYS A 3 14.65 -6.06 1.77
N ILE A 4 14.21 -4.82 1.64
CA ILE A 4 12.97 -4.34 2.26
C ILE A 4 11.94 -4.11 1.16
N LEU A 5 10.83 -4.85 1.21
CA LEU A 5 9.69 -4.58 0.33
C LEU A 5 8.92 -3.37 0.84
N ILE A 6 8.57 -2.46 -0.07
CA ILE A 6 7.77 -1.28 0.27
C ILE A 6 6.47 -1.27 -0.53
N ALA A 7 5.36 -1.00 0.14
CA ALA A 7 4.05 -0.82 -0.49
C ALA A 7 3.20 0.19 0.28
N GLY A 8 2.15 0.73 -0.35
CA GLY A 8 1.17 1.57 0.31
C GLY A 8 -0.27 1.33 -0.17
N PHE A 9 -1.21 1.48 0.76
CA PHE A 9 -2.65 1.39 0.49
C PHE A 9 -3.38 2.34 1.45
N GLN A 10 -3.68 3.53 0.95
CA GLN A 10 -4.15 4.66 1.73
C GLN A 10 -5.64 4.93 1.45
N HIS A 11 -6.46 4.94 2.48
CA HIS A 11 -7.84 5.43 2.43
C HIS A 11 -8.34 5.71 3.85
N GLU A 12 -9.00 6.85 4.05
CA GLU A 12 -9.73 7.16 5.28
C GLU A 12 -11.23 6.94 5.08
N THR A 13 -11.85 6.05 5.86
CA THR A 13 -13.29 5.78 5.71
C THR A 13 -14.15 6.64 6.65
N ASN A 14 -15.08 7.38 6.05
CA ASN A 14 -16.28 7.89 6.70
C ASN A 14 -17.47 6.97 6.38
N THR A 15 -17.89 6.14 7.33
CA THR A 15 -18.98 5.16 7.11
C THR A 15 -20.36 5.76 6.81
N PHE A 16 -20.53 7.09 6.98
CA PHE A 16 -21.74 7.82 6.58
C PHE A 16 -21.61 8.50 5.21
N GLY A 17 -20.46 8.36 4.55
CA GLY A 17 -20.20 8.89 3.22
C GLY A 17 -21.15 8.31 2.18
N ALA A 18 -21.54 9.14 1.21
CA ALA A 18 -22.53 8.77 0.18
C ALA A 18 -21.94 7.87 -0.93
N THR A 19 -20.64 7.97 -1.19
CA THR A 19 -19.94 7.27 -2.28
C THR A 19 -18.88 6.36 -1.72
N LYS A 20 -18.85 5.11 -2.19
CA LYS A 20 -17.82 4.12 -1.88
C LYS A 20 -16.56 4.39 -2.70
N ALA A 21 -15.39 4.08 -2.16
CA ALA A 21 -14.15 4.08 -2.94
C ALA A 21 -14.06 2.81 -3.79
N GLN A 22 -14.26 3.00 -5.09
CA GLN A 22 -14.11 2.00 -6.13
C GLN A 22 -12.64 1.94 -6.58
N PHE A 23 -12.26 0.87 -7.29
CA PHE A 23 -10.87 0.72 -7.74
C PHE A 23 -10.39 1.88 -8.61
N LYS A 24 -11.27 2.42 -9.48
CA LYS A 24 -10.96 3.57 -10.34
C LYS A 24 -10.51 4.80 -9.54
N ASP A 25 -11.03 4.98 -8.32
CA ASP A 25 -10.72 6.14 -7.50
C ASP A 25 -9.27 6.07 -6.97
N PHE A 26 -8.67 4.87 -6.97
CA PHE A 26 -7.24 4.67 -6.71
C PHE A 26 -6.38 4.81 -7.97
N GLU A 27 -6.96 4.64 -9.17
CA GLU A 27 -6.25 4.81 -10.45
C GLU A 27 -6.15 6.27 -10.88
N GLU A 28 -6.94 7.15 -10.27
CA GLU A 28 -6.96 8.57 -10.54
C GLU A 28 -6.01 9.31 -9.61
N ALA A 29 -5.32 10.32 -10.13
CA ALA A 29 -4.53 11.22 -9.31
C ALA A 29 -5.46 12.25 -8.67
N ASP A 30 -5.28 12.50 -7.38
CA ASP A 30 -6.05 13.45 -6.60
C ASP A 30 -5.11 14.45 -5.90
N SER A 31 -5.26 14.63 -4.58
CA SER A 31 -4.26 15.27 -3.72
C SER A 31 -2.91 14.52 -3.70
N TRP A 32 -2.88 13.27 -4.14
CA TRP A 32 -1.74 12.37 -4.20
C TRP A 32 -1.61 11.71 -5.59
N PRO A 33 -0.47 11.06 -5.90
CA PRO A 33 -0.31 10.33 -7.16
C PRO A 33 -1.39 9.26 -7.37
N ALA A 34 -1.77 9.04 -8.63
CA ALA A 34 -2.49 7.84 -9.06
C ALA A 34 -1.72 6.57 -8.67
N LEU A 35 -2.39 5.41 -8.68
CA LEU A 35 -1.77 4.11 -8.43
C LEU A 35 -0.42 3.96 -9.16
N LEU A 36 0.64 3.74 -8.37
CA LEU A 36 2.00 3.55 -8.83
C LEU A 36 2.39 2.07 -8.71
N SER A 37 3.16 1.55 -9.68
CA SER A 37 3.63 0.16 -9.67
C SER A 37 5.16 0.06 -9.78
N ASP A 38 5.73 -0.93 -9.10
CA ASP A 38 7.17 -1.22 -9.13
C ASP A 38 8.01 0.06 -8.91
N ASN A 39 9.01 0.35 -9.76
CA ASN A 39 9.89 1.51 -9.58
C ASN A 39 9.18 2.86 -9.70
N GLU A 40 7.97 2.92 -10.26
CA GLU A 40 7.18 4.15 -10.30
C GLU A 40 6.79 4.61 -8.90
N VAL A 41 6.72 3.69 -7.91
CA VAL A 41 6.52 4.07 -6.50
C VAL A 41 7.64 4.99 -6.03
N LEU A 42 8.90 4.74 -6.42
CA LEU A 42 10.03 5.55 -5.97
C LEU A 42 10.01 6.93 -6.62
N SER A 43 9.81 7.00 -7.94
CA SER A 43 9.81 8.27 -8.67
C SER A 43 8.53 9.08 -8.44
N GLY A 44 7.39 8.40 -8.31
CA GLY A 44 6.07 9.01 -8.19
C GLY A 44 5.78 9.56 -6.80
N THR A 45 6.44 9.04 -5.75
CA THR A 45 6.35 9.62 -4.41
C THR A 45 7.54 10.51 -4.06
N GLU A 46 8.51 10.69 -4.96
CA GLU A 46 9.71 11.47 -4.67
C GLU A 46 9.35 12.92 -4.31
N HIS A 47 9.92 13.43 -3.21
CA HIS A 47 9.69 14.79 -2.68
C HIS A 47 8.24 15.11 -2.27
N ILE A 48 7.35 14.12 -2.25
CA ILE A 48 6.02 14.27 -1.68
C ILE A 48 6.11 14.04 -0.17
N ASN A 49 5.38 14.82 0.62
CA ASN A 49 5.30 14.67 2.07
C ASN A 49 4.43 13.47 2.49
N LEU A 50 4.87 12.27 2.11
CA LEU A 50 4.24 10.98 2.43
C LEU A 50 5.16 10.14 3.33
N PRO A 51 4.61 9.25 4.17
CA PRO A 51 5.42 8.36 5.00
C PRO A 51 6.37 7.48 4.18
N ILE A 52 5.91 6.92 3.05
CA ILE A 52 6.77 6.12 2.16
C ILE A 52 7.94 6.92 1.61
N SER A 53 7.75 8.20 1.29
CA SER A 53 8.80 9.08 0.77
C SER A 53 9.86 9.33 1.83
N GLY A 54 9.46 9.58 3.07
CA GLY A 54 10.37 9.70 4.20
C GLY A 54 11.16 8.41 4.46
N PHE A 55 10.51 7.24 4.36
CA PHE A 55 11.18 5.95 4.51
C PHE A 55 12.20 5.68 3.38
N VAL A 56 11.84 5.98 2.13
CA VAL A 56 12.73 5.86 0.97
C VAL A 56 13.92 6.80 1.11
N GLU A 57 13.70 8.04 1.54
CA GLU A 57 14.77 9.02 1.75
C GLU A 57 15.74 8.59 2.85
N ALA A 58 15.23 8.07 3.97
CA ALA A 58 16.05 7.60 5.09
C ALA A 58 17.00 6.44 4.72
N LEU A 59 16.66 5.64 3.70
CA LEU A 59 17.46 4.52 3.22
C LEU A 59 18.15 4.79 1.87
N ARG A 60 18.05 6.02 1.35
CA ARG A 60 18.59 6.41 0.05
C ARG A 60 20.10 6.18 0.00
N GLY A 61 20.54 5.31 -0.92
CA GLY A 61 21.95 5.00 -1.13
C GLY A 61 22.57 4.02 -0.12
N ASP A 62 21.82 3.51 0.85
CA ASP A 62 22.33 2.47 1.75
C ASP A 62 22.26 1.08 1.07
N ALA A 63 23.42 0.60 0.62
CA ALA A 63 23.56 -0.71 -0.02
C ALA A 63 23.21 -1.88 0.91
N ASN A 64 23.10 -1.67 2.23
CA ASN A 64 22.68 -2.70 3.17
C ASN A 64 21.17 -2.97 3.11
N PHE A 65 20.37 -1.99 2.69
CA PHE A 65 18.90 -2.05 2.66
C PHE A 65 18.33 -1.74 1.26
N PRO A 66 18.60 -2.59 0.26
CA PRO A 66 17.99 -2.42 -1.05
C PRO A 66 16.45 -2.47 -0.95
N LEU A 67 15.80 -1.44 -1.49
CA LEU A 67 14.34 -1.31 -1.51
C LEU A 67 13.74 -2.07 -2.70
N VAL A 68 12.61 -2.73 -2.44
CA VAL A 68 11.82 -3.48 -3.43
C VAL A 68 10.42 -2.86 -3.48
N PRO A 69 10.20 -1.82 -4.31
CA PRO A 69 8.88 -1.22 -4.44
C PRO A 69 7.93 -2.13 -5.22
N VAL A 70 6.65 -2.18 -4.81
CA VAL A 70 5.66 -3.03 -5.50
C VAL A 70 4.40 -2.28 -5.93
N VAL A 71 3.75 -1.55 -5.03
CA VAL A 71 2.56 -0.76 -5.34
C VAL A 71 2.37 0.33 -4.29
N TRP A 72 1.91 1.50 -4.69
CA TRP A 72 1.40 2.53 -3.80
C TRP A 72 0.10 3.06 -4.40
N ALA A 73 -0.97 3.09 -3.61
CA ALA A 73 -2.29 3.53 -4.04
C ALA A 73 -2.97 4.34 -2.93
N SER A 74 -3.62 5.43 -3.32
CA SER A 74 -4.43 6.29 -2.45
C SER A 74 -5.73 6.63 -3.15
N ALA A 75 -6.79 6.84 -2.37
CA ALA A 75 -8.01 7.48 -2.83
C ALA A 75 -8.49 8.47 -1.76
N GLU A 76 -9.11 9.57 -2.18
CA GLU A 76 -9.65 10.58 -1.27
C GLU A 76 -10.60 9.96 -0.21
N PRO A 77 -10.68 10.56 0.99
CA PRO A 77 -11.59 10.10 2.04
C PRO A 77 -13.04 9.99 1.56
N SER A 78 -13.62 8.81 1.69
CA SER A 78 -15.00 8.54 1.25
C SER A 78 -15.65 7.45 2.13
N SER A 79 -16.72 6.82 1.65
CA SER A 79 -17.35 5.68 2.32
C SER A 79 -16.47 4.43 2.25
N PHE A 80 -17.07 3.27 2.49
CA PHE A 80 -16.38 1.98 2.43
C PHE A 80 -15.57 1.80 1.14
N VAL A 81 -14.36 1.26 1.27
CA VAL A 81 -13.62 0.72 0.13
C VAL A 81 -14.37 -0.51 -0.38
N THR A 82 -14.63 -0.58 -1.69
CA THR A 82 -15.32 -1.75 -2.24
C THR A 82 -14.47 -3.02 -2.09
N ASP A 83 -15.13 -4.17 -1.95
CA ASP A 83 -14.42 -5.45 -1.86
C ASP A 83 -13.59 -5.70 -3.14
N ASP A 84 -14.06 -5.24 -4.30
CA ASP A 84 -13.28 -5.29 -5.54
C ASP A 84 -11.97 -4.50 -5.42
N ALA A 85 -12.04 -3.22 -5.01
CA ALA A 85 -10.88 -2.37 -4.87
C ALA A 85 -9.88 -2.95 -3.85
N PHE A 86 -10.38 -3.33 -2.68
CA PHE A 86 -9.58 -3.93 -1.63
C PHE A 86 -8.90 -5.22 -2.09
N ASN A 87 -9.63 -6.12 -2.76
CA ASN A 87 -9.06 -7.39 -3.23
C ASN A 87 -8.03 -7.19 -4.34
N ARG A 88 -8.25 -6.23 -5.26
CA ARG A 88 -7.29 -5.93 -6.34
C ARG A 88 -5.99 -5.38 -5.80
N ILE A 89 -6.04 -4.35 -4.94
CA ILE A 89 -4.83 -3.71 -4.39
C ILE A 89 -4.12 -4.68 -3.45
N SER A 90 -4.85 -5.39 -2.58
CA SER A 90 -4.28 -6.47 -1.75
C SER A 90 -3.56 -7.52 -2.62
N LYS A 91 -4.18 -7.94 -3.73
CA LYS A 91 -3.57 -8.92 -4.65
C LYS A 91 -2.30 -8.39 -5.29
N MET A 92 -2.21 -7.09 -5.60
CA MET A 92 -0.98 -6.48 -6.13
C MET A 92 0.15 -6.56 -5.11
N ILE A 93 -0.11 -6.19 -3.85
CA ILE A 93 0.85 -6.31 -2.73
C ILE A 93 1.28 -7.77 -2.55
N LEU A 94 0.34 -8.70 -2.39
CA LEU A 94 0.63 -10.12 -2.18
C LEU A 94 1.40 -10.74 -3.36
N SER A 95 1.09 -10.33 -4.59
CA SER A 95 1.82 -10.78 -5.77
C SER A 95 3.25 -10.22 -5.79
N GLY A 96 3.43 -8.95 -5.43
CA GLY A 96 4.73 -8.33 -5.26
C GLY A 96 5.60 -9.07 -4.24
N ILE A 97 5.03 -9.45 -3.09
CA ILE A 97 5.71 -10.27 -2.08
C ILE A 97 6.12 -11.62 -2.67
N ARG A 98 5.20 -12.36 -3.31
CA ARG A 98 5.49 -13.69 -3.88
C ARG A 98 6.56 -13.67 -4.97
N ARG A 99 6.62 -12.61 -5.78
CA ARG A 99 7.64 -12.44 -6.84
C ARG A 99 9.03 -12.10 -6.30
N ASN A 100 9.13 -11.70 -5.03
CA ASN A 100 10.37 -11.24 -4.42
C ASN A 100 10.77 -12.11 -3.21
N PRO A 101 11.17 -13.39 -3.44
CA PRO A 101 11.63 -14.24 -2.35
C PRO A 101 12.88 -13.68 -1.68
N GLY A 102 13.04 -13.97 -0.38
CA GLY A 102 14.20 -13.55 0.42
C GLY A 102 14.21 -12.06 0.78
N ILE A 103 13.04 -11.41 0.84
CA ILE A 103 12.89 -10.14 1.55
C ILE A 103 13.16 -10.35 3.05
N SER A 104 13.76 -9.37 3.71
CA SER A 104 14.08 -9.38 5.13
C SER A 104 13.11 -8.55 5.97
N GLY A 105 12.22 -7.80 5.30
CA GLY A 105 11.21 -6.98 5.95
C GLY A 105 10.24 -6.42 4.93
N ILE A 106 9.10 -5.96 5.44
CA ILE A 106 8.06 -5.26 4.69
C ILE A 106 7.79 -3.95 5.43
N TYR A 107 7.85 -2.85 4.70
CA TYR A 107 7.35 -1.55 5.14
C TYR A 107 6.04 -1.26 4.41
N LEU A 108 4.99 -0.94 5.17
CA LEU A 108 3.67 -0.62 4.65
C LEU A 108 3.31 0.82 5.03
N ASP A 109 3.03 1.64 4.03
CA ASP A 109 2.47 2.97 4.17
C ASP A 109 0.93 2.86 4.14
N LEU A 110 0.33 2.77 5.33
CA LEU A 110 -1.12 2.58 5.53
C LEU A 110 -1.72 3.78 6.25
N HIS A 111 -3.01 4.05 6.00
CA HIS A 111 -3.73 5.12 6.70
C HIS A 111 -4.03 4.73 8.15
N GLY A 112 -4.52 3.51 8.37
CA GLY A 112 -4.92 2.97 9.66
C GLY A 112 -6.41 3.18 10.00
N ALA A 113 -7.22 3.63 9.03
CA ALA A 113 -8.65 3.91 9.21
C ALA A 113 -9.50 3.36 8.06
N MET A 114 -9.00 2.37 7.31
CA MET A 114 -9.72 1.79 6.20
C MET A 114 -10.80 0.83 6.69
N VAL A 115 -12.02 1.06 6.22
CA VAL A 115 -13.15 0.15 6.38
C VAL A 115 -13.59 -0.27 4.99
N THR A 116 -13.67 -1.59 4.77
CA THR A 116 -14.14 -2.17 3.50
C THR A 116 -15.59 -2.61 3.63
N GLU A 117 -16.22 -3.02 2.52
CA GLU A 117 -17.57 -3.59 2.57
C GLU A 117 -17.66 -4.84 3.47
N SER A 118 -16.65 -5.71 3.42
CA SER A 118 -16.63 -6.97 4.17
C SER A 118 -15.87 -6.93 5.50
N PHE A 119 -14.96 -5.97 5.70
CA PHE A 119 -14.05 -5.93 6.86
C PHE A 119 -14.06 -4.56 7.53
N GLN A 120 -14.37 -4.55 8.83
CA GLN A 120 -14.32 -3.32 9.64
C GLN A 120 -12.91 -2.83 9.93
N ASP A 121 -11.94 -3.75 9.89
CA ASP A 121 -10.51 -3.50 10.05
C ASP A 121 -9.82 -3.91 8.73
N GLY A 122 -9.74 -2.98 7.78
CA GLY A 122 -9.20 -3.23 6.45
C GLY A 122 -7.70 -3.53 6.49
N GLU A 123 -6.94 -2.75 7.26
CA GLU A 123 -5.50 -2.96 7.46
C GLU A 123 -5.22 -4.28 8.18
N GLY A 124 -6.00 -4.63 9.20
CA GLY A 124 -5.87 -5.92 9.90
C GLY A 124 -6.10 -7.11 8.97
N GLU A 125 -7.12 -7.05 8.11
CA GLU A 125 -7.34 -8.09 7.10
C GLU A 125 -6.19 -8.16 6.08
N LEU A 126 -5.66 -7.02 5.62
CA LEU A 126 -4.50 -6.98 4.73
C LEU A 126 -3.28 -7.63 5.40
N LEU A 127 -2.99 -7.28 6.65
CA LEU A 127 -1.88 -7.84 7.42
C LEU A 127 -2.04 -9.35 7.63
N ARG A 128 -3.26 -9.82 7.93
CA ARG A 128 -3.57 -11.25 8.04
C ARG A 128 -3.23 -11.99 6.75
N ARG A 129 -3.67 -11.47 5.59
CA ARG A 129 -3.35 -12.05 4.26
C ARG A 129 -1.85 -12.03 3.95
N ILE A 130 -1.15 -10.98 4.34
CA ILE A 130 0.32 -10.91 4.18
C ILE A 130 0.99 -11.99 5.02
N ARG A 131 0.59 -12.16 6.28
CA ARG A 131 1.13 -13.18 7.19
C ARG A 131 0.86 -14.61 6.71
N GLU A 132 -0.25 -14.87 6.02
CA GLU A 132 -0.48 -16.16 5.35
C GLU A 132 0.55 -16.48 4.26
N VAL A 133 1.14 -15.44 3.63
CA VAL A 133 2.14 -15.61 2.57
C VAL A 133 3.56 -15.68 3.13
N VAL A 134 3.89 -14.85 4.13
CA VAL A 134 5.27 -14.70 4.63
C VAL A 134 5.54 -15.46 5.92
N GLY A 135 4.52 -15.98 6.60
CA GLY A 135 4.64 -16.58 7.92
C GLY A 135 4.67 -15.55 9.06
N ASN A 136 4.88 -16.04 10.28
CA ASN A 136 4.80 -15.26 11.52
C ASN A 136 6.17 -14.92 12.14
N GLU A 137 7.26 -15.30 11.47
CA GLU A 137 8.62 -14.92 11.87
C GLU A 137 9.01 -13.54 11.31
#